data_AF-A0A2R6CEM5-F1
#
_entry.id   AF-A0A2R6CEM5-F1
#
_cell.length_a   1.000
_cell.length_b   1.000
_cell.length_c   1.000
_cell.angle_alpha   90.00
_cell.angle_beta   90.00
_cell.angle_gamma   90.00
#
_symmetry.space_group_name_H-M   'P 1'
#
loop_
_entity.id
_entity.type
_entity.pdbx_description
1 polymer ?
#
loop_
_entity_poly.entity_id
_entity_poly.type
_entity_poly.pdbx_seq_one_letter_code
_entity_poly.pdbx_strand_id
1 'polypeptide(L)'
;MVMGLRASMIISASLTILAEAFVVLLILSLIRLPLIDFLFILGLFWLFQWLVGPILIARNCREVPLGDEAYGWLHQVVDVLSRKAGIQKPKVYLSDERFPNAFAFGNAFKRGIAFTTPLL
;
A
#
# COMPACT_ATOMS: atom_id res chain seq x y z
N MET A 1 -33.45 3.70 7.26
CA MET A 1 -32.16 3.28 7.85
C MET A 1 -30.95 3.62 6.96
N VAL A 2 -30.94 3.28 5.67
CA VAL A 2 -29.80 3.57 4.75
C VAL A 2 -29.59 5.07 4.46
N MET A 3 -30.66 5.87 4.41
CA MET A 3 -30.57 7.32 4.13
C MET A 3 -29.78 8.08 5.20
N GLY A 4 -29.96 7.73 6.49
CA GLY A 4 -29.23 8.35 7.60
C GLY A 4 -27.75 7.97 7.62
N LEU A 5 -27.42 6.73 7.24
CA LEU A 5 -26.03 6.30 7.10
C LEU A 5 -25.32 7.05 5.98
N ARG A 6 -25.93 7.17 4.80
CA ARG A 6 -25.35 7.92 3.66
C ARG A 6 -25.12 9.39 4.01
N ALA A 7 -26.09 10.03 4.67
CA ALA A 7 -25.95 11.40 5.14
C ALA A 7 -24.79 11.55 6.13
N SER A 8 -24.68 10.65 7.12
CA SER A 8 -23.58 10.65 8.08
C SER A 8 -22.21 10.47 7.42
N MET A 9 -22.09 9.56 6.45
CA MET A 9 -20.86 9.36 5.68
C MET A 9 -20.46 10.61 4.89
N ILE A 10 -21.42 11.27 4.23
CA ILE A 10 -21.17 12.50 3.46
C ILE A 10 -20.73 13.63 4.38
N ILE A 11 -21.42 13.81 5.51
CA ILE A 11 -21.08 14.85 6.50
C ILE A 11 -19.68 14.60 7.05
N SER A 12 -19.39 13.37 7.48
CA SER A 12 -18.08 13.01 8.02
C SER A 12 -16.96 13.24 7.00
N ALA A 13 -17.13 12.74 5.76
CA ALA A 13 -16.15 12.98 4.70
C ALA A 13 -15.94 14.46 4.40
N SER A 14 -17.03 15.25 4.35
CA SER A 14 -16.94 16.69 4.08
C SER A 14 -16.20 17.43 5.20
N LEU A 15 -16.51 17.11 6.46
CA LEU A 15 -15.85 17.71 7.61
C LEU A 15 -14.37 17.38 7.65
N THR A 16 -13.99 16.12 7.39
CA THR A 16 -12.58 15.70 7.33
C THR A 16 -11.82 16.45 6.25
N ILE A 17 -12.35 16.50 5.02
CA ILE A 17 -11.70 17.20 3.90
C ILE A 17 -11.55 18.70 4.20
N LEU A 18 -12.60 19.34 4.73
CA LEU A 18 -12.56 20.77 5.05
C LEU A 18 -11.58 21.08 6.20
N ALA A 19 -11.55 20.24 7.23
CA ALA A 19 -10.63 20.40 8.36
C ALA A 19 -9.17 20.23 7.92
N GLU A 20 -8.87 19.17 7.14
CA GLU A 20 -7.53 18.94 6.60
C GLU A 20 -7.10 20.07 5.65
N ALA A 21 -7.99 20.49 4.73
CA ALA A 21 -7.71 21.61 3.84
C ALA A 21 -7.45 22.91 4.59
N PHE A 22 -8.26 23.21 5.62
CA PHE A 22 -8.05 24.39 6.46
C PHE A 22 -6.69 24.35 7.17
N VAL A 23 -6.34 23.23 7.80
CA VAL A 23 -5.06 23.05 8.50
C VAL A 23 -3.88 23.19 7.53
N VAL A 24 -3.95 22.57 6.35
CA VAL A 24 -2.91 22.68 5.32
C VAL A 24 -2.77 24.13 4.86
N LEU A 25 -3.86 24.79 4.48
CA LEU A 25 -3.82 26.19 4.02
C LEU A 25 -3.32 27.15 5.12
N LEU A 26 -3.69 26.91 6.38
CA LEU A 26 -3.18 27.66 7.52
C LEU A 26 -1.66 27.50 7.65
N ILE A 27 -1.15 26.26 7.63
CA ILE A 27 0.29 26.00 7.70
C ILE A 27 1.02 26.67 6.55
N LEU A 28 0.52 26.51 5.30
CA LEU A 28 1.11 27.12 4.11
C LEU A 28 1.17 28.65 4.23
N SER A 29 0.12 29.28 4.76
CA SER A 29 0.08 30.71 5.03
C SER A 29 1.13 31.14 6.07
N LEU A 30 1.25 30.39 7.17
CA LEU A 30 2.21 30.68 8.24
C LEU A 30 3.67 30.59 7.77
N ILE A 31 4.00 29.59 6.94
CA ILE A 31 5.35 29.40 6.40
C ILE A 31 5.59 30.17 5.09
N ARG A 32 4.56 30.87 4.58
CA ARG A 32 4.57 31.61 3.31
C ARG A 32 4.95 30.76 2.10
N LEU A 33 4.54 29.49 2.08
CA LEU A 33 4.75 28.60 0.94
C LEU A 33 3.54 28.70 -0.02
N PRO A 34 3.75 29.08 -1.30
CA PRO A 34 2.66 29.09 -2.27
C PRO A 34 2.01 27.72 -2.44
N LEU A 35 0.69 27.70 -2.62
CA LEU A 35 -0.07 26.45 -2.79
C LEU A 35 0.43 25.64 -4.00
N ILE A 36 0.81 26.32 -5.08
CA ILE A 36 1.32 25.64 -6.29
C ILE A 36 2.62 24.90 -6.04
N ASP A 37 3.54 25.49 -5.29
CA ASP A 37 4.82 24.89 -4.93
C ASP A 37 4.59 23.70 -4.00
N PHE A 38 3.69 23.84 -3.02
CA PHE A 38 3.29 22.75 -2.14
C PHE A 38 2.71 21.56 -2.92
N LEU A 39 1.76 21.81 -3.85
CA LEU A 39 1.15 20.74 -4.64
C LEU A 39 2.18 20.04 -5.54
N PHE A 40 3.14 20.78 -6.08
CA PHE A 40 4.23 20.21 -6.85
C PHE A 40 5.13 19.30 -5.98
N ILE A 41 5.56 19.79 -4.81
CA ILE A 41 6.35 19.00 -3.85
C ILE A 41 5.58 17.77 -3.39
N LEU A 42 4.28 17.90 -3.10
CA LEU A 42 3.42 16.81 -2.68
C LEU A 42 3.31 15.73 -3.78
N GLY A 43 3.13 16.15 -5.04
CA GLY A 43 3.12 15.23 -6.18
C GLY A 43 4.44 14.47 -6.33
N LEU A 44 5.57 15.17 -6.21
CA LEU A 44 6.90 14.53 -6.21
C LEU A 44 7.08 13.57 -5.04
N PHE A 45 6.62 13.95 -3.84
CA PHE A 45 6.68 13.13 -2.65
C PHE A 45 5.85 11.84 -2.80
N TRP A 46 4.63 11.93 -3.32
CA TRP A 46 3.81 10.75 -3.60
C TRP A 46 4.42 9.84 -4.66
N LEU A 47 5.00 10.41 -5.73
CA LEU A 47 5.71 9.63 -6.73
C LEU A 47 6.90 8.90 -6.09
N PHE A 48 7.68 9.59 -5.26
CA PHE A 48 8.77 8.98 -4.51
C PHE A 48 8.28 7.87 -3.57
N GLN A 49 7.21 8.10 -2.81
CA GLN A 49 6.60 7.08 -1.95
C GLN A 49 6.11 5.86 -2.75
N TRP A 50 5.50 6.06 -3.92
CA TRP A 50 5.07 4.97 -4.79
C TRP A 50 6.24 4.15 -5.34
N LEU A 51 7.36 4.80 -5.67
CA LEU A 51 8.58 4.14 -6.12
C LEU A 51 9.26 3.35 -4.98
N VAL A 52 9.36 3.95 -3.80
CA VAL A 52 10.11 3.40 -2.66
C VAL A 52 9.30 2.43 -1.80
N GLY A 53 7.97 2.58 -1.76
CA GLY A 53 7.08 1.78 -0.92
C GLY A 53 7.30 0.26 -1.04
N PRO A 54 7.31 -0.33 -2.24
CA PRO A 54 7.56 -1.77 -2.40
C PRO A 54 8.94 -2.23 -1.92
N ILE A 55 9.93 -1.33 -1.89
CA ILE A 55 11.26 -1.65 -1.36
C ILE A 55 11.23 -1.69 0.16
N LEU A 56 10.57 -0.72 0.79
CA LEU A 56 10.42 -0.68 2.25
C LEU A 56 9.67 -1.90 2.77
N ILE A 57 8.56 -2.27 2.11
CA ILE A 57 7.79 -3.46 2.47
C ILE A 57 8.66 -4.72 2.33
N ALA A 58 9.29 -4.93 1.16
CA ALA A 58 10.10 -6.12 0.94
C ALA A 58 11.30 -6.24 1.90
N ARG A 59 11.83 -5.13 2.42
CA ARG A 59 12.92 -5.15 3.42
C ARG A 59 12.46 -5.65 4.78
N ASN A 60 11.18 -5.46 5.11
CA ASN A 60 10.60 -5.92 6.36
C ASN A 60 10.02 -7.34 6.26
N CYS A 61 10.09 -7.97 5.09
CA CYS A 61 9.65 -9.33 4.86
C CYS A 61 10.85 -10.24 4.51
N ARG A 62 10.73 -11.54 4.79
CA ARG A 62 11.70 -12.56 4.38
C ARG A 62 11.31 -13.09 2.99
N GLU A 63 12.13 -12.87 1.97
CA GLU A 63 11.91 -13.49 0.65
C GLU A 63 12.01 -15.02 0.79
N VAL A 64 11.05 -15.76 0.21
CA VAL A 64 11.06 -17.23 0.21
C VAL A 64 12.02 -17.70 -0.89
N PRO A 65 13.10 -18.45 -0.57
CA PRO A 65 13.98 -19.00 -1.58
C PRO A 65 13.32 -20.10 -2.42
N LEU A 66 13.77 -20.24 -3.67
CA LEU A 66 13.44 -21.42 -4.47
C LEU A 66 14.07 -22.66 -3.79
N GLY A 67 13.23 -23.58 -3.32
CA GLY A 67 13.67 -24.78 -2.60
C GLY A 67 13.57 -24.70 -1.07
N ASP A 68 12.95 -23.66 -0.52
CA ASP A 68 12.58 -23.63 0.91
C ASP A 68 11.70 -24.84 1.26
N GLU A 69 12.13 -25.67 2.21
CA GLU A 69 11.47 -26.93 2.57
C GLU A 69 10.07 -26.71 3.17
N ALA A 70 9.89 -25.63 3.94
CA ALA A 70 8.64 -25.36 4.63
C ALA A 70 7.65 -24.60 3.74
N TYR A 71 8.15 -23.62 2.97
CA TYR A 71 7.30 -22.63 2.29
C TYR A 71 7.50 -22.57 0.77
N GLY A 72 8.37 -23.41 0.18
CA GLY A 72 8.64 -23.41 -1.25
C GLY A 72 7.41 -23.69 -2.12
N TRP A 73 6.41 -24.40 -1.58
CA TRP A 73 5.14 -24.68 -2.26
C TRP A 73 4.36 -23.40 -2.63
N LEU A 74 4.54 -22.30 -1.89
CA LEU A 74 3.91 -21.01 -2.20
C LEU A 74 4.28 -20.49 -3.59
N HIS A 75 5.49 -20.79 -4.06
CA HIS A 75 5.90 -20.41 -5.42
C HIS A 75 5.04 -21.07 -6.50
N GLN A 76 4.56 -22.30 -6.27
CA GLN A 76 3.70 -23.01 -7.23
C GLN A 76 2.31 -22.38 -7.25
N VAL A 77 1.74 -22.09 -6.08
CA VAL A 77 0.44 -21.42 -5.96
C VAL A 77 0.46 -20.06 -6.66
N VAL A 78 1.46 -19.24 -6.35
CA VAL A 78 1.61 -17.90 -6.94
C VAL A 78 1.85 -18.01 -8.45
N ASP A 79 2.58 -19.01 -8.94
CA ASP A 79 2.80 -19.22 -10.37
C ASP A 79 1.50 -19.59 -11.11
N VAL A 80 0.72 -20.54 -10.60
CA VAL A 80 -0.57 -20.93 -11.20
C VAL A 80 -1.52 -19.74 -11.25
N LEU A 81 -1.63 -18.98 -10.16
CA LEU A 81 -2.49 -17.79 -10.10
C LEU A 81 -2.01 -16.69 -11.06
N SER A 82 -0.70 -16.44 -11.12
CA SER A 82 -0.13 -15.41 -12.00
C SER A 82 -0.35 -15.74 -13.48
N ARG A 83 -0.18 -17.01 -13.87
CA ARG A 83 -0.47 -17.49 -15.23
C ARG A 83 -1.94 -17.34 -15.59
N LYS A 84 -2.84 -17.71 -14.68
CA LYS A 84 -4.30 -17.53 -14.88
C LYS A 84 -4.69 -16.07 -15.00
N ALA A 85 -4.04 -15.19 -14.24
CA ALA A 85 -4.28 -13.74 -14.29
C ALA A 85 -3.56 -13.03 -15.45
N GLY A 86 -2.70 -13.73 -16.21
CA GLY A 86 -1.93 -13.12 -17.31
C GLY A 86 -0.91 -12.09 -16.84
N ILE A 87 -0.41 -12.19 -15.60
CA ILE A 87 0.57 -11.24 -15.03
C ILE A 87 1.93 -11.90 -14.84
N GLN A 88 2.99 -11.08 -14.85
CA GLN A 88 4.31 -11.52 -14.42
C GLN A 88 4.25 -11.97 -12.95
N LYS A 89 4.85 -13.12 -12.66
CA LYS A 89 4.89 -13.71 -11.32
C LYS A 89 5.56 -12.75 -10.32
N PRO A 90 4.87 -12.33 -9.24
CA PRO A 90 5.50 -11.53 -8.19
C PRO A 90 6.45 -12.38 -7.35
N LYS A 91 7.41 -11.72 -6.70
CA LYS A 91 8.26 -12.35 -5.68
C LYS A 91 7.42 -12.77 -4.47
N VAL A 92 7.81 -13.86 -3.82
CA VAL A 92 7.07 -14.44 -2.68
C VAL A 92 7.82 -14.13 -1.39
N TYR A 93 7.10 -13.64 -0.39
CA TYR A 93 7.67 -13.25 0.90
C TYR A 93 6.85 -13.84 2.06
N LEU A 94 7.50 -13.96 3.21
CA LEU A 94 6.89 -14.18 4.51
C LEU A 94 7.01 -12.92 5.36
N SER A 95 5.98 -12.62 6.11
CA SER A 95 5.91 -11.43 6.97
C SER A 95 5.51 -11.83 8.40
N ASP A 96 6.14 -11.20 9.39
CA ASP A 96 6.05 -11.59 10.80
C ASP A 96 4.95 -10.81 11.54
N GLU A 97 3.75 -10.76 10.98
CA GLU A 97 2.58 -10.19 11.62
C GLU A 97 1.77 -11.24 12.38
N ARG A 98 1.19 -10.82 13.50
CA ARG A 98 0.51 -11.70 14.47
C ARG A 98 -0.91 -12.13 14.07
N PHE A 99 -1.35 -11.81 12.86
CA PHE A 99 -2.70 -12.11 12.39
C PHE A 99 -2.66 -12.79 11.01
N PRO A 100 -3.57 -13.74 10.74
CA PRO A 100 -3.59 -14.47 9.47
C PRO A 100 -3.98 -13.52 8.33
N ASN A 101 -3.04 -13.25 7.42
CA ASN A 101 -3.25 -12.35 6.29
C ASN A 101 -2.29 -12.66 5.12
N ALA A 102 -2.66 -12.20 3.93
CA ALA A 102 -1.76 -12.12 2.79
C ALA A 102 -2.01 -10.80 2.05
N PHE A 103 -0.95 -10.13 1.62
CA PHE A 103 -1.05 -8.84 0.95
C PHE A 103 -0.11 -8.76 -0.24
N ALA A 104 -0.60 -8.14 -1.32
CA ALA A 104 0.19 -7.85 -2.51
C ALA A 104 0.67 -6.39 -2.46
N PHE A 105 1.90 -6.16 -2.91
CA PHE A 105 2.49 -4.84 -2.97
C PHE A 105 3.37 -4.70 -4.21
N GLY A 106 3.45 -3.49 -4.73
CA GLY A 106 4.25 -3.25 -5.91
C GLY A 106 3.94 -1.96 -6.64
N ASN A 107 4.75 -1.72 -7.66
CA ASN A 107 4.60 -0.67 -8.64
C ASN A 107 4.99 -1.22 -10.03
N ALA A 108 5.18 -0.35 -11.00
CA ALA A 108 5.57 -0.76 -12.36
C ALA A 108 6.91 -1.53 -12.41
N PHE A 109 7.79 -1.36 -11.43
CA PHE A 109 9.16 -1.88 -11.44
C PHE A 109 9.38 -3.07 -10.49
N LYS A 110 8.63 -3.16 -9.39
CA LYS A 110 8.77 -4.23 -8.40
C LYS A 110 7.41 -4.75 -7.96
N ARG A 111 7.27 -6.08 -7.90
CA ARG A 111 6.03 -6.76 -7.48
C ARG A 111 6.35 -7.85 -6.46
N GLY A 112 5.56 -7.90 -5.40
CA GLY A 112 5.69 -8.86 -4.32
C GLY A 112 4.34 -9.26 -3.75
N ILE A 113 4.27 -10.46 -3.21
CA ILE A 113 3.18 -10.93 -2.37
C ILE A 113 3.77 -11.49 -1.08
N ALA A 114 3.24 -11.07 0.05
CA ALA A 114 3.65 -11.53 1.37
C ALA A 114 2.52 -12.31 2.04
N PHE A 115 2.89 -13.40 2.71
CA PHE A 115 2.02 -14.22 3.53
C PHE A 115 2.47 -14.11 4.98
N THR A 116 1.54 -13.93 5.91
CA THR A 116 1.88 -13.91 7.34
C THR A 116 2.01 -15.34 7.87
N THR A 117 2.93 -15.58 8.81
CA THR A 117 3.13 -16.92 9.36
C THR A 117 1.86 -17.53 9.97
N PRO A 118 0.98 -16.79 10.68
CA PRO A 118 -0.27 -17.35 11.21
C PRO A 118 -1.29 -17.77 10.14
N LEU A 119 -1.12 -17.38 8.87
CA LEU A 119 -1.97 -17.81 7.77
C LEU A 119 -1.56 -19.20 7.23
N LEU A 120 -0.32 -19.61 7.45
CA LEU A 120 0.31 -20.80 6.86
C LEU A 120 0.35 -21.96 7.87
#